data_AF-A0A973JVA8-F1
#
_entry.id   AF-A0A973JVA8-F1
#
_cell.length_a   1.000
_cell.length_b   1.000
_cell.length_c   1.000
_cell.angle_alpha   90.00
_cell.angle_beta   90.00
_cell.angle_gamma   90.00
#
_symmetry.space_group_name_H-M   'P 1'
#
loop_
_entity.id
_entity.type
_entity.pdbx_description
1 polymer ?
#
loop_
_entity_poly.entity_id
_entity_poly.type
_entity_poly.pdbx_seq_one_letter_code
_entity_poly.pdbx_strand_id
1 'polypeptide(L)'
;MKRYGLLKSSLDAHTLGINAIRGQLEECNQFVLVGSKELEIALREIENKDKQKLISNWISENKITHLGISYRLDPKDASNIIRHLIQTIKNNHLFNNDGGPLKQCFFAGLPESCQLIENEHKELVKCFIGSESAYDTLIQLGVQKEEIPTVLIKGSKYDEQLNNISKDLINSKNYL
;
A
#
# COMPACT_ATOMS: atom_id res chain seq x y z
N MET A 1 -2.51 -14.00 -11.94
CA MET A 1 -1.33 -13.23 -11.50
C MET A 1 -1.67 -11.75 -11.48
N LYS A 2 -1.58 -11.11 -10.33
CA LYS A 2 -1.79 -9.65 -10.17
C LYS A 2 -0.46 -8.93 -10.40
N ARG A 3 -0.56 -7.69 -10.86
CA ARG A 3 0.59 -6.78 -11.05
C ARG A 3 0.47 -5.63 -10.06
N TYR A 4 1.41 -5.58 -9.12
CA TYR A 4 1.49 -4.58 -8.08
C TYR A 4 2.49 -3.50 -8.48
N GLY A 5 2.08 -2.23 -8.40
CA GLY A 5 2.97 -1.07 -8.46
C GLY A 5 3.12 -0.50 -7.07
N LEU A 6 4.34 -0.37 -6.56
CA LEU A 6 4.62 0.19 -5.23
C LEU A 6 5.37 1.51 -5.38
N LEU A 7 4.86 2.57 -4.75
CA LEU A 7 5.48 3.90 -4.74
C LEU A 7 5.61 4.41 -3.31
N LYS A 8 6.62 5.26 -3.11
CA LYS A 8 6.72 6.17 -1.97
C LYS A 8 7.08 7.55 -2.46
N SER A 9 6.78 8.57 -1.66
CA SER A 9 7.29 9.91 -1.92
C SER A 9 8.81 9.93 -1.78
N SER A 10 9.47 10.77 -2.59
CA SER A 10 10.93 10.97 -2.51
C SER A 10 11.39 11.61 -1.20
N LEU A 11 10.49 12.30 -0.47
CA LEU A 11 10.74 12.84 0.87
C LEU A 11 10.74 11.75 1.94
N ASP A 12 10.05 10.63 1.69
CA ASP A 12 9.96 9.54 2.65
C ASP A 12 11.14 8.58 2.45
N ALA A 13 12.05 8.56 3.44
CA ALA A 13 13.19 7.65 3.46
C ALA A 13 12.82 6.21 3.84
N HIS A 14 11.60 5.98 4.34
CA HIS A 14 11.17 4.67 4.81
C HIS A 14 10.92 3.73 3.62
N THR A 15 11.83 2.78 3.43
CA THR A 15 11.77 1.76 2.37
C THR A 15 11.48 0.37 2.89
N LEU A 16 11.67 0.14 4.20
CA LEU A 16 11.57 -1.19 4.81
C LEU A 16 10.20 -1.84 4.58
N GLY A 17 9.12 -1.08 4.75
CA GLY A 17 7.75 -1.58 4.50
C GLY A 17 7.51 -1.98 3.05
N ILE A 18 7.98 -1.18 2.09
CA ILE A 18 7.88 -1.49 0.65
C ILE A 18 8.67 -2.75 0.31
N ASN A 19 9.89 -2.89 0.84
CA ASN A 19 10.73 -4.05 0.56
C ASN A 19 10.15 -5.32 1.19
N ALA A 20 9.62 -5.23 2.40
CA ALA A 20 8.97 -6.35 3.08
C ALA A 20 7.74 -6.83 2.28
N ILE A 21 6.83 -5.92 1.91
CA ILE A 21 5.62 -6.31 1.19
C ILE A 21 5.91 -6.78 -0.23
N ARG A 22 6.94 -6.22 -0.89
CA ARG A 22 7.43 -6.71 -2.17
C ARG A 22 7.84 -8.17 -2.07
N GLY A 23 8.70 -8.52 -1.11
CA GLY A 23 9.16 -9.90 -0.93
C GLY A 23 8.01 -10.86 -0.67
N GLN A 24 7.08 -10.49 0.21
CA GLN A 24 5.89 -11.30 0.52
C GLN A 24 4.98 -11.52 -0.70
N LEU A 25 4.77 -10.49 -1.52
CA LEU A 25 3.98 -10.60 -2.76
C LEU A 25 4.68 -11.46 -3.82
N GLU A 26 6.01 -11.31 -3.97
CA GLU A 26 6.82 -12.13 -4.88
C GLU A 26 6.83 -13.61 -4.43
N GLU A 27 6.90 -13.89 -3.12
CA GLU A 27 6.74 -15.23 -2.54
C GLU A 27 5.35 -15.84 -2.82
N CYS A 28 4.32 -15.00 -2.96
CA CYS A 28 2.98 -15.40 -3.38
C CYS A 28 2.83 -15.47 -4.91
N ASN A 29 3.94 -15.52 -5.66
CA ASN A 29 4.00 -15.55 -7.13
C ASN A 29 3.28 -14.38 -7.82
N GLN A 30 3.23 -13.22 -7.17
CA GLN A 30 2.70 -11.99 -7.78
C GLN A 30 3.83 -11.21 -8.45
N PHE A 31 3.47 -10.40 -9.45
CA PHE A 31 4.43 -9.54 -10.12
C PHE A 31 4.45 -8.17 -9.44
N VAL A 32 5.63 -7.72 -9.01
CA VAL A 32 5.79 -6.47 -8.26
C VAL A 32 6.77 -5.54 -8.98
N LEU A 33 6.39 -4.28 -9.15
CA LEU A 33 7.23 -3.20 -9.63
C LEU A 33 7.32 -2.14 -8.55
N VAL A 34 8.55 -1.77 -8.20
CA VAL A 34 8.80 -0.59 -7.34
C VAL A 34 9.12 0.57 -8.25
N GLY A 35 8.47 1.71 -8.04
CA GLY A 35 8.72 2.90 -8.85
C GLY A 35 10.16 3.41 -8.70
N SER A 36 10.68 3.92 -9.80
CA SER A 36 12.00 4.55 -9.86
C SER A 36 12.05 5.83 -9.02
N LYS A 37 13.26 6.36 -8.80
CA LYS A 37 13.45 7.65 -8.12
C LYS A 37 12.69 8.79 -8.82
N GLU A 38 12.59 8.73 -10.13
CA GLU A 38 11.84 9.69 -10.93
C GLU A 38 10.33 9.67 -10.58
N LEU A 39 9.75 8.47 -10.41
CA LEU A 39 8.36 8.31 -9.98
C LEU A 39 8.16 8.75 -8.53
N GLU A 40 9.13 8.53 -7.65
CA GLU A 40 9.07 9.05 -6.27
C GLU A 40 9.04 10.60 -6.22
N ILE A 41 9.78 11.25 -7.12
CA ILE A 41 9.78 12.70 -7.27
C ILE A 41 8.46 13.15 -7.89
N ALA A 42 7.96 12.44 -8.90
CA ALA A 42 6.68 12.74 -9.52
C ALA A 42 5.52 12.63 -8.54
N LEU A 43 5.55 11.68 -7.61
CA LEU A 43 4.52 11.55 -6.58
C LEU A 43 4.59 12.71 -5.58
N ARG A 44 5.79 13.21 -5.25
CA ARG A 44 5.95 14.42 -4.43
C ARG A 44 5.40 15.66 -5.13
N GLU A 45 5.60 15.75 -6.44
CA GLU A 45 5.22 16.90 -7.27
C GLU A 45 3.93 16.63 -8.05
N ILE A 46 3.01 15.84 -7.48
CA ILE A 46 1.81 15.32 -8.16
C ILE A 46 0.84 16.41 -8.63
N GLU A 47 0.96 17.64 -8.12
CA GLU A 47 0.21 18.80 -8.62
C GLU A 47 0.60 19.19 -10.06
N ASN A 48 1.81 18.82 -10.51
CA ASN A 48 2.29 19.10 -11.85
C ASN A 48 1.76 18.08 -12.87
N LYS A 49 1.09 18.56 -13.93
CA LYS A 49 0.49 17.72 -14.99
C LYS A 49 1.48 16.79 -15.69
N ASP A 50 2.74 17.19 -15.87
CA ASP A 50 3.76 16.33 -16.49
C ASP A 50 4.12 15.15 -15.56
N LYS A 51 4.15 15.41 -14.24
CA LYS A 51 4.38 14.37 -13.23
C LYS A 51 3.20 13.41 -13.11
N GLN A 52 1.98 13.94 -13.21
CA GLN A 52 0.76 13.13 -13.31
C GLN A 52 0.79 12.21 -14.53
N LYS A 53 1.20 12.73 -15.69
CA LYS A 53 1.34 11.95 -16.92
C LYS A 53 2.40 10.85 -16.79
N LEU A 54 3.53 11.15 -16.15
CA LEU A 54 4.58 10.17 -15.91
C LEU A 54 4.06 8.96 -15.11
N ILE A 55 3.35 9.21 -14.00
CA ILE A 55 2.77 8.14 -13.18
C ILE A 55 1.69 7.39 -13.95
N SER A 56 0.85 8.10 -14.71
CA SER A 56 -0.23 7.49 -15.51
C SER A 56 0.32 6.55 -16.59
N ASN A 57 1.36 6.97 -17.31
CA ASN A 57 2.04 6.16 -18.31
C ASN A 57 2.67 4.92 -17.66
N TRP A 58 3.35 5.09 -16.53
CA TRP A 58 3.95 3.96 -15.81
C TRP A 58 2.89 2.91 -15.41
N ILE A 59 1.73 3.34 -14.90
CA ILE A 59 0.61 2.44 -14.57
C ILE A 59 0.12 1.70 -15.82
N SER A 60 -0.13 2.43 -16.92
CA SER A 60 -0.71 1.89 -18.14
C SER A 60 0.24 0.92 -18.86
N GLU A 61 1.48 1.35 -19.12
CA GLU A 61 2.50 0.57 -19.85
C GLU A 61 2.84 -0.73 -19.13
N ASN A 62 2.90 -0.68 -17.79
CA ASN A 62 3.17 -1.87 -16.98
C ASN A 62 1.91 -2.68 -16.65
N LYS A 63 0.72 -2.23 -17.05
CA LYS A 63 -0.58 -2.84 -16.74
C LYS A 63 -0.73 -3.11 -15.25
N ILE A 64 -0.40 -2.10 -14.43
CA ILE A 64 -0.51 -2.20 -12.97
C ILE A 64 -1.98 -2.33 -12.60
N THR A 65 -2.27 -3.38 -11.83
CA THR A 65 -3.63 -3.73 -11.40
C THR A 65 -3.91 -3.32 -9.95
N HIS A 66 -2.87 -3.26 -9.13
CA HIS A 66 -2.95 -2.94 -7.71
C HIS A 66 -1.85 -1.91 -7.42
N LEU A 67 -2.21 -0.69 -7.01
CA LEU A 67 -1.26 0.39 -6.76
C LEU A 67 -1.15 0.64 -5.26
N GLY A 68 0.04 0.47 -4.68
CA GLY A 68 0.32 0.75 -3.27
C GLY A 68 1.20 1.98 -3.11
N ILE A 69 0.78 2.89 -2.24
CA ILE A 69 1.50 4.12 -1.90
C ILE A 69 1.91 4.08 -0.42
N SER A 70 3.17 4.42 -0.12
CA SER A 70 3.66 4.57 1.25
C SER A 70 4.07 6.01 1.54
N TYR A 71 3.58 6.57 2.66
CA TYR A 71 4.00 7.89 3.14
C TYR A 71 3.80 8.06 4.66
N ARG A 72 4.85 8.45 5.40
CA ARG A 72 4.84 8.50 6.87
C ARG A 72 5.19 9.85 7.52
N LEU A 73 5.19 10.95 6.77
CA LEU A 73 5.62 12.25 7.30
C LEU A 73 4.45 13.08 7.87
N ASP A 74 3.67 13.73 7.01
CA ASP A 74 2.57 14.62 7.40
C ASP A 74 1.22 14.09 6.91
N PRO A 75 0.19 13.97 7.78
CA PRO A 75 -1.13 13.47 7.40
C PRO A 75 -1.88 14.30 6.36
N LYS A 76 -1.76 15.63 6.39
CA LYS A 76 -2.43 16.50 5.41
C LYS A 76 -1.77 16.40 4.05
N ASP A 77 -0.45 16.37 4.02
CA ASP A 77 0.32 16.15 2.81
C ASP A 77 0.02 14.76 2.21
N ALA A 78 -0.07 13.72 3.05
CA ALA A 78 -0.49 12.39 2.61
C ALA A 78 -1.86 12.42 1.90
N SER A 79 -2.85 13.07 2.52
CA SER A 79 -4.19 13.23 1.96
C SER A 79 -4.16 14.02 0.65
N ASN A 80 -3.38 15.10 0.57
CA ASN A 80 -3.23 15.90 -0.66
C ASN A 80 -2.62 15.07 -1.80
N ILE A 81 -1.54 14.34 -1.53
CA ILE A 81 -0.87 13.47 -2.52
C ILE A 81 -1.86 12.45 -3.07
N ILE A 82 -2.60 11.76 -2.19
CA ILE A 82 -3.57 10.73 -2.60
C ILE A 82 -4.76 11.34 -3.35
N ARG A 83 -5.27 12.50 -2.93
CA ARG A 83 -6.33 13.23 -3.65
C ARG A 83 -5.92 13.50 -5.09
N HIS A 84 -4.74 14.10 -5.29
CA HIS A 84 -4.24 14.39 -6.63
C HIS A 84 -3.98 13.13 -7.44
N LEU A 85 -3.38 12.10 -6.84
CA LEU A 85 -3.14 10.82 -7.51
C LEU A 85 -4.45 10.18 -7.98
N ILE A 86 -5.46 10.12 -7.13
CA ILE A 86 -6.77 9.55 -7.48
C ILE A 86 -7.45 10.38 -8.58
N GLN A 87 -7.36 11.71 -8.51
CA GLN A 87 -7.87 12.57 -9.58
C GLN A 87 -7.15 12.31 -10.91
N THR A 88 -5.82 12.17 -10.88
CA THR A 88 -5.01 11.79 -12.06
C THR A 88 -5.46 10.44 -12.63
N ILE A 89 -5.65 9.43 -11.80
CA ILE A 89 -6.10 8.09 -12.21
C ILE A 89 -7.47 8.15 -12.90
N LYS A 90 -8.42 8.90 -12.33
CA LYS A 90 -9.76 9.09 -12.92
C LYS A 90 -9.70 9.83 -14.25
N ASN A 91 -8.97 10.94 -14.31
CA ASN A 91 -8.88 11.78 -15.50
C ASN A 91 -8.21 11.06 -16.69
N ASN A 92 -7.37 10.05 -16.41
CA ASN A 92 -6.71 9.24 -17.43
C ASN A 92 -7.40 7.87 -17.65
N HIS A 93 -8.61 7.67 -17.11
CA HIS A 93 -9.39 6.43 -17.26
C HIS A 93 -8.63 5.15 -16.91
N LEU A 94 -7.78 5.22 -15.87
CA LEU A 94 -6.89 4.11 -15.52
C LEU A 94 -7.59 3.02 -14.69
N PHE A 95 -8.75 3.31 -14.10
CA PHE A 95 -9.53 2.30 -13.39
C PHE A 95 -10.12 1.26 -14.35
N ASN A 96 -10.26 0.03 -13.87
CA ASN A 96 -10.80 -1.09 -14.63
C ASN A 96 -12.23 -0.85 -15.12
N ASN A 97 -13.04 -0.15 -14.34
CA ASN A 97 -14.41 0.21 -14.75
C ASN A 97 -14.43 1.25 -15.88
N ASP A 98 -13.34 2.00 -16.06
CA ASP A 98 -13.16 3.00 -17.12
C ASP A 98 -12.33 2.45 -18.31
N GLY A 99 -12.04 1.15 -18.33
CA GLY A 99 -11.26 0.48 -19.39
C GLY A 99 -9.75 0.39 -19.16
N GLY A 100 -9.25 0.93 -18.05
CA GLY A 100 -7.83 0.83 -17.66
C GLY A 100 -7.48 -0.46 -16.91
N PRO A 101 -6.21 -0.66 -16.50
CA PRO A 101 -5.79 -1.89 -15.82
C PRO A 101 -6.05 -1.89 -14.30
N LEU A 102 -6.25 -0.72 -13.69
CA LEU A 102 -6.17 -0.55 -12.24
C LEU A 102 -7.45 -1.00 -11.53
N LYS A 103 -7.35 -1.97 -10.63
CA LYS A 103 -8.48 -2.53 -9.88
C LYS A 103 -8.61 -1.98 -8.47
N GLN A 104 -7.49 -1.69 -7.81
CA GLN A 104 -7.49 -1.24 -6.42
C GLN A 104 -6.28 -0.36 -6.11
N CYS A 105 -6.49 0.65 -5.27
CA CYS A 105 -5.44 1.49 -4.71
C CYS A 105 -5.31 1.21 -3.21
N PHE A 106 -4.09 1.32 -2.72
CA PHE A 106 -3.73 1.11 -1.33
C PHE A 106 -2.85 2.24 -0.83
N PHE A 107 -3.01 2.57 0.44
CA PHE A 107 -2.15 3.51 1.14
C PHE A 107 -1.62 2.91 2.43
N ALA A 108 -0.34 3.11 2.73
CA ALA A 108 0.26 2.73 4.00
C ALA A 108 0.94 3.95 4.64
N GLY A 109 0.59 4.25 5.89
CA GLY A 109 1.07 5.48 6.53
C GLY A 109 0.68 5.61 7.98
N LEU A 110 0.64 6.85 8.47
CA LEU A 110 0.20 7.13 9.84
C LEU A 110 -1.31 6.87 9.99
N PRO A 111 -1.81 6.50 11.18
CA PRO A 111 -3.24 6.30 11.42
C PRO A 111 -4.10 7.50 11.03
N GLU A 112 -3.64 8.72 11.35
CA GLU A 112 -4.34 9.96 10.98
C GLU A 112 -4.39 10.16 9.45
N SER A 113 -3.30 9.85 8.74
CA SER A 113 -3.28 9.88 7.27
C SER A 113 -4.32 8.94 6.69
N CYS A 114 -4.39 7.72 7.20
CA CYS A 114 -5.33 6.69 6.76
C CYS A 114 -6.78 7.15 6.99
N GLN A 115 -7.08 7.70 8.17
CA GLN A 115 -8.42 8.21 8.47
C GLN A 115 -8.85 9.33 7.50
N LEU A 116 -7.96 10.27 7.19
CA LEU A 116 -8.26 11.34 6.23
C LEU A 116 -8.53 10.79 4.82
N ILE A 117 -7.71 9.85 4.37
CA ILE A 117 -7.80 9.23 3.05
C ILE A 117 -9.07 8.38 2.91
N GLU A 118 -9.39 7.57 3.92
CA GLU A 118 -10.59 6.73 3.93
C GLU A 118 -11.88 7.56 3.97
N ASN A 119 -11.90 8.66 4.74
CA ASN A 119 -13.04 9.57 4.76
C ASN A 119 -13.31 10.19 3.39
N GLU A 120 -12.25 10.53 2.65
CA GLU A 120 -12.35 11.18 1.35
C GLU A 120 -12.64 10.19 0.20
N HIS A 121 -11.96 9.04 0.19
CA HIS A 121 -11.96 8.12 -0.94
C HIS A 121 -12.70 6.81 -0.68
N LYS A 122 -13.07 6.52 0.56
CA LYS A 122 -13.81 5.32 0.97
C LYS A 122 -13.13 4.05 0.43
N GLU A 123 -13.91 3.13 -0.13
CA GLU A 123 -13.42 1.85 -0.66
C GLU A 123 -12.48 1.96 -1.87
N LEU A 124 -12.32 3.16 -2.44
CA LEU A 124 -11.40 3.39 -3.55
C LEU A 124 -9.93 3.32 -3.13
N VAL A 125 -9.64 3.58 -1.86
CA VAL A 125 -8.29 3.47 -1.30
C VAL A 125 -8.37 2.73 0.04
N LYS A 126 -7.80 1.52 0.08
CA LYS A 126 -7.68 0.75 1.32
C LYS A 126 -6.41 1.15 2.06
N CYS A 127 -6.51 1.41 3.36
CA CYS A 127 -5.38 1.86 4.15
C CYS A 127 -4.77 0.78 5.05
N PHE A 128 -3.48 0.92 5.33
CA PHE A 128 -2.69 0.09 6.24
C PHE A 128 -1.97 0.99 7.26
N ILE A 129 -2.15 0.70 8.54
CA ILE A 129 -1.53 1.50 9.62
C ILE A 129 -0.27 0.85 10.21
N GLY A 130 0.04 -0.39 9.79
CA GLY A 130 1.25 -1.11 10.16
C GLY A 130 1.12 -2.00 11.40
N SER A 131 -0.10 -2.23 11.90
CA SER A 131 -0.37 -3.19 12.98
C SER A 131 -0.91 -4.52 12.46
N GLU A 132 -1.07 -4.65 11.15
CA GLU A 132 -1.57 -5.84 10.48
C GLU A 132 -0.50 -6.93 10.43
N SER A 133 -0.93 -8.19 10.53
CA SER A 133 -0.05 -9.32 10.29
C SER A 133 0.31 -9.42 8.80
N ALA A 134 1.40 -10.13 8.47
CA ALA A 134 1.77 -10.38 7.07
C ALA A 134 0.64 -11.09 6.31
N TYR A 135 -0.03 -12.04 6.95
CA TYR A 135 -1.16 -12.76 6.37
C TYR A 135 -2.34 -11.83 6.08
N ASP A 136 -2.76 -11.02 7.05
CA ASP A 136 -3.89 -10.10 6.87
C ASP A 136 -3.59 -9.06 5.80
N THR A 137 -2.35 -8.56 5.78
CA THR A 137 -1.89 -7.61 4.75
C THR A 137 -2.03 -8.21 3.36
N LEU A 138 -1.56 -9.44 3.14
CA LEU A 138 -1.64 -10.12 1.84
C LEU A 138 -3.09 -10.35 1.40
N ILE A 139 -3.96 -10.79 2.32
CA ILE A 139 -5.39 -10.98 2.05
C ILE A 139 -6.03 -9.64 1.67
N GLN A 140 -5.75 -8.57 2.41
CA GLN A 140 -6.29 -7.24 2.11
C GLN A 140 -5.80 -6.67 0.77
N LEU A 141 -4.54 -6.96 0.41
CA LEU A 141 -3.97 -6.67 -0.91
C LEU A 141 -4.56 -7.53 -2.04
N GLY A 142 -5.45 -8.46 -1.70
CA GLY A 142 -6.20 -9.29 -2.62
C GLY A 142 -5.48 -10.58 -3.02
N VAL A 143 -4.40 -10.98 -2.36
CA VAL A 143 -3.77 -12.30 -2.58
C VAL A 143 -4.72 -13.40 -2.09
N GLN A 144 -4.91 -14.46 -2.89
CA GLN A 144 -5.77 -15.56 -2.48
C GLN A 144 -5.07 -16.40 -1.41
N LYS A 145 -5.84 -16.95 -0.47
CA LYS A 145 -5.29 -17.74 0.63
C LYS A 145 -4.44 -18.93 0.15
N GLU A 146 -4.83 -19.53 -0.96
CA GLU A 146 -4.15 -20.66 -1.58
C GLU A 146 -2.82 -20.25 -2.25
N GLU A 147 -2.63 -18.96 -2.55
CA GLU A 147 -1.39 -18.40 -3.10
C GLU A 147 -0.36 -18.08 -2.00
N ILE A 148 -0.75 -18.08 -0.72
CA ILE A 148 0.12 -17.69 0.40
C ILE A 148 0.94 -18.90 0.91
N PRO A 149 2.28 -18.85 0.88
CA PRO A 149 3.13 -19.90 1.43
C PRO A 149 2.84 -20.25 2.88
N THR A 150 2.87 -21.55 3.21
CA THR A 150 2.60 -22.04 4.56
C THR A 150 3.57 -21.49 5.61
N VAL A 151 4.80 -21.13 5.20
CA VAL A 151 5.81 -20.52 6.08
C VAL A 151 5.36 -19.15 6.58
N LEU A 152 4.83 -18.29 5.70
CA LEU A 152 4.28 -16.99 6.08
C LEU A 152 3.06 -17.12 6.99
N ILE A 153 2.20 -18.11 6.73
CA ILE A 153 1.05 -18.41 7.60
C ILE A 153 1.52 -18.83 9.01
N LYS A 154 2.55 -19.67 9.11
CA LYS A 154 3.08 -20.13 10.40
C LYS A 154 3.80 -19.02 11.17
N GLY A 155 4.59 -18.18 10.49
CA GLY A 155 5.23 -17.02 11.10
C GLY A 155 4.21 -16.04 11.67
N SER A 156 3.19 -15.71 10.89
CA SER A 156 2.09 -14.84 11.32
C SER A 156 1.37 -15.36 12.57
N LYS A 157 1.13 -16.68 12.67
CA LYS A 157 0.53 -17.30 13.85
C LYS A 157 1.41 -17.20 15.09
N TYR A 158 2.72 -17.34 14.92
CA TYR A 158 3.67 -17.21 16.02
C TYR A 158 3.68 -15.78 16.57
N ASP A 159 3.71 -14.78 15.68
CA ASP A 159 3.66 -13.36 16.07
C ASP A 159 2.33 -13.00 16.77
N GLU A 160 1.20 -13.54 16.31
CA GLU A 160 -0.09 -13.40 16.99
C GLU A 160 -0.07 -13.99 18.40
N GLN A 161 0.55 -15.16 18.59
CA GLN A 161 0.68 -15.78 19.91
C GLN A 161 1.49 -14.90 20.86
N LEU A 162 2.62 -14.34 20.41
CA LEU A 162 3.42 -13.40 21.20
C LEU A 162 2.64 -12.12 21.57
N ASN A 163 1.87 -11.59 20.62
CA ASN A 163 1.01 -10.43 20.86
C ASN A 163 -0.08 -10.73 21.89
N ASN A 164 -0.70 -11.92 21.85
CA ASN A 164 -1.71 -12.32 22.83
C ASN A 164 -1.09 -12.47 24.22
N ILE A 165 0.07 -13.11 24.34
CA ILE A 165 0.81 -13.19 25.61
C ILE A 165 1.11 -11.80 26.16
N SER A 166 1.55 -10.87 25.30
CA SER A 166 1.85 -9.49 25.69
C SER A 166 0.60 -8.74 26.17
N LYS A 167 -0.54 -8.89 25.49
CA LYS A 167 -1.82 -8.32 25.90
C LYS A 167 -2.28 -8.89 27.24
N ASP A 168 -2.15 -10.20 27.45
CA ASP A 168 -2.51 -10.85 28.70
C ASP A 168 -1.62 -10.38 29.86
N LEU A 169 -0.33 -10.17 29.62
CA LEU A 169 0.59 -9.58 30.61
C LEU A 169 0.17 -8.15 30.98
N ILE A 170 -0.12 -7.30 29.99
CA ILE A 170 -0.56 -5.91 30.22
C ILE A 170 -1.90 -5.88 30.98
N ASN A 171 -2.85 -6.73 30.60
CA ASN A 171 -4.18 -6.77 31.21
C ASN A 171 -4.15 -7.32 32.63
N SER A 172 -3.29 -8.33 32.89
CA SER A 172 -3.16 -8.94 34.21
C SER A 172 -2.43 -8.06 35.23
N LYS A 173 -1.78 -6.96 34.79
CA LYS A 173 -0.90 -6.13 35.64
C LYS A 173 0.22 -6.92 36.34
N ASN A 174 0.51 -8.14 35.91
CA ASN A 174 1.55 -9.02 36.48
C ASN A 174 2.99 -8.56 36.17
N TYR A 175 3.17 -7.30 35.79
CA TYR A 175 4.44 -6.63 35.58
C TYR A 175 4.72 -5.56 36.67
N LEU A 176 3.91 -5.52 37.73
CA LEU A 176 4.09 -4.74 38.95
C LEU A 176 4.35 -5.66 40.15
#